data_AF-A0A940P9D3-F1
#
_entry.id   AF-A0A940P9D3-F1
#
_cell.length_a   1.000
_cell.length_b   1.000
_cell.length_c   1.000
_cell.angle_alpha   90.00
_cell.angle_beta   90.00
_cell.angle_gamma   90.00
#
_symmetry.space_group_name_H-M   'P 1'
#
loop_
_entity.id
_entity.type
_entity.pdbx_description
1 polymer ?
#
loop_
_entity_poly.entity_id
_entity_poly.type
_entity_poly.pdbx_seq_one_letter_code
_entity_poly.pdbx_strand_id
1 'polypeptide(L)'
;LLLIILLVVMISATLKKEEPLNEIMAKEGYSEAWLQKHSEIYPTPDRSQKLRRVDVLSYLGRYDDAIALLESIPTAGFNDDQKYEYQNARLDMLLSSGHYSEAIAELDNCRKFMDIYANTYRLRGAAYGCNAAVIRAIAGDYEDSEHFLKAAEHAILEQKTMSPVIVMIAKTMQLYALGFDTQAEEQAAKTRQEIETSPALAKDFQKTHMMQLLERAKDVAPENRQEVQA
;
A
#
# COMPACT_ATOMS: atom_id res chain seq x y z
N LEU A 1 2.48 -2.39 -1.64
CA LEU A 1 1.17 -3.04 -1.83
C LEU A 1 0.03 -2.42 -0.99
N LEU A 2 0.27 -1.35 -0.20
CA LEU A 2 -0.64 -0.88 0.85
C LEU A 2 -1.81 -0.01 0.33
N LEU A 3 -1.70 0.53 -0.88
CA LEU A 3 -2.70 1.43 -1.49
C LEU A 3 -4.02 0.73 -1.86
N ILE A 4 -3.91 -0.54 -2.24
CA ILE A 4 -4.99 -1.33 -2.83
C ILE A 4 -6.13 -1.59 -1.84
N ILE A 5 -5.81 -1.60 -0.55
CA ILE A 5 -6.70 -2.11 0.48
C ILE A 5 -7.51 -0.99 1.13
N LEU A 6 -6.93 0.20 1.26
CA LEU A 6 -7.54 1.30 2.00
C LEU A 6 -8.53 2.13 1.17
N LEU A 7 -8.35 2.25 -0.15
CA LEU A 7 -9.09 3.24 -0.96
C LEU A 7 -10.03 2.66 -2.02
N VAL A 8 -9.72 1.49 -2.61
CA VAL A 8 -10.46 1.06 -3.81
C VAL A 8 -11.83 0.44 -3.50
N VAL A 9 -12.02 -0.15 -2.32
CA VAL A 9 -13.32 -0.74 -1.93
C VAL A 9 -14.43 0.30 -1.78
N MET A 10 -14.11 1.58 -1.53
CA MET A 10 -15.13 2.62 -1.30
C MET A 10 -15.58 3.38 -2.55
N ILE A 11 -14.82 3.36 -3.66
CA ILE A 11 -15.12 4.19 -4.84
C ILE A 11 -15.73 3.40 -6.01
N SER A 12 -15.31 2.15 -6.25
CA SER A 12 -15.73 1.38 -7.44
C SER A 12 -17.19 0.90 -7.41
N ALA A 13 -17.85 0.90 -6.25
CA ALA A 13 -19.23 0.41 -6.08
C ALA A 13 -20.31 1.31 -6.72
N THR A 14 -19.95 2.44 -7.32
CA THR A 14 -20.94 3.46 -7.77
C THR A 14 -21.09 3.59 -9.28
N LEU A 15 -20.16 3.04 -10.09
CA LEU A 15 -20.22 3.14 -11.55
C LEU A 15 -20.75 1.84 -12.17
N LYS A 16 -21.95 1.90 -12.76
CA LYS A 16 -22.55 0.76 -13.49
C LYS A 16 -21.63 0.18 -14.57
N LYS A 17 -20.80 1.02 -15.21
CA LYS A 17 -19.82 0.58 -16.21
C LYS A 17 -18.72 -0.32 -15.62
N GLU A 18 -18.41 -0.19 -14.34
CA GLU A 18 -17.41 -1.01 -13.63
C GLU A 18 -18.01 -2.25 -12.96
N GLU A 19 -19.31 -2.52 -13.11
CA GLU A 19 -19.99 -3.70 -12.56
C GLU A 19 -19.25 -5.02 -12.91
N PRO A 20 -18.77 -5.25 -14.15
CA PRO A 20 -18.00 -6.46 -14.46
C PRO A 20 -16.65 -6.55 -13.73
N LEU A 21 -16.01 -5.41 -13.42
CA LEU A 21 -14.77 -5.40 -12.61
C LEU A 21 -15.06 -5.76 -11.17
N ASN A 22 -16.18 -5.25 -10.63
CA ASN A 22 -16.62 -5.54 -9.28
C ASN A 22 -17.00 -7.01 -9.14
N GLU A 23 -17.63 -7.62 -10.15
CA GLU A 23 -17.93 -9.06 -10.17
C GLU A 23 -16.66 -9.93 -10.13
N ILE A 24 -15.67 -9.61 -10.98
CA ILE A 24 -14.38 -10.32 -10.97
C ILE A 24 -13.69 -10.13 -9.62
N MET A 25 -13.61 -8.89 -9.15
CA MET A 25 -12.99 -8.56 -7.86
C MET A 25 -13.68 -9.28 -6.70
N ALA A 26 -15.01 -9.37 -6.70
CA ALA A 26 -15.75 -10.07 -5.65
C ALA A 26 -15.52 -11.59 -5.67
N LYS A 27 -15.22 -12.16 -6.84
CA LYS A 27 -15.04 -13.61 -7.02
C LYS A 27 -13.62 -14.07 -6.72
N GLU A 28 -12.62 -13.36 -7.22
CA GLU A 28 -11.22 -13.80 -7.18
C GLU A 28 -10.22 -12.69 -6.81
N GLY A 29 -10.71 -11.49 -6.51
CA GLY A 29 -9.87 -10.33 -6.21
C GLY A 29 -9.24 -9.73 -7.47
N TYR A 30 -8.09 -9.08 -7.29
CA TYR A 30 -7.28 -8.63 -8.41
C TYR A 30 -6.61 -9.82 -9.10
N SER A 31 -6.73 -9.88 -10.43
CA SER A 31 -6.26 -11.01 -11.24
C SER A 31 -5.94 -10.55 -12.65
N GLU A 32 -5.33 -11.43 -13.45
CA GLU A 32 -5.16 -11.19 -14.89
C GLU A 32 -6.52 -10.99 -15.60
N ALA A 33 -7.57 -11.68 -15.17
CA ALA A 33 -8.93 -11.47 -15.69
C ALA A 33 -9.45 -10.05 -15.36
N TRP A 34 -9.13 -9.53 -14.17
CA TRP A 34 -9.44 -8.15 -13.81
C TRP A 34 -8.72 -7.16 -14.72
N LEU A 35 -7.42 -7.34 -14.96
CA LEU A 35 -6.62 -6.48 -15.85
C LEU A 35 -7.14 -6.49 -17.29
N GLN A 36 -7.50 -7.67 -17.79
CA GLN A 36 -8.09 -7.82 -19.12
C GLN A 36 -9.42 -7.06 -19.19
N LYS A 37 -10.33 -7.29 -18.23
CA LYS A 37 -11.63 -6.61 -18.19
C LYS A 37 -11.48 -5.10 -18.05
N HIS A 38 -10.49 -4.63 -17.29
CA HIS A 38 -10.22 -3.20 -17.12
C HIS A 38 -9.84 -2.55 -18.45
N SER A 39 -9.00 -3.24 -19.24
CA SER A 39 -8.60 -2.79 -20.57
C SER A 39 -9.76 -2.78 -21.58
N GLU A 40 -10.68 -3.74 -21.48
CA GLU A 40 -11.91 -3.77 -22.31
C GLU A 40 -12.84 -2.59 -22.00
N ILE A 41 -13.00 -2.25 -20.71
CA ILE A 41 -13.86 -1.16 -20.24
C ILE A 41 -13.23 0.21 -20.53
N TYR A 42 -11.90 0.30 -20.43
CA TYR A 42 -11.10 1.51 -20.62
C TYR A 42 -10.06 1.34 -21.73
N PRO A 43 -10.47 1.26 -23.01
CA PRO A 43 -9.52 1.12 -24.13
C PRO A 43 -8.60 2.35 -24.29
N THR A 44 -9.03 3.50 -23.77
CA THR A 44 -8.25 4.73 -23.67
C THR A 44 -8.29 5.22 -22.22
N PRO A 45 -7.47 4.65 -21.32
CA PRO A 45 -7.54 4.96 -19.90
C PRO A 45 -7.04 6.37 -19.62
N ASP A 46 -7.79 7.11 -18.81
CA ASP A 46 -7.31 8.35 -18.23
C ASP A 46 -6.26 8.09 -17.13
N ARG A 47 -5.77 9.17 -16.50
CA ARG A 47 -4.74 9.09 -15.45
C ARG A 47 -5.16 8.23 -14.26
N SER A 48 -6.39 8.40 -13.76
CA SER A 48 -6.88 7.63 -12.61
C SER A 48 -6.97 6.15 -12.96
N GLN A 49 -7.44 5.83 -14.17
CA GLN A 49 -7.51 4.45 -14.63
C GLN A 49 -6.14 3.81 -14.86
N LYS A 50 -5.15 4.59 -15.31
CA LYS A 50 -3.76 4.12 -15.37
C LYS A 50 -3.18 3.86 -13.98
N LEU A 51 -3.39 4.75 -13.01
CA LEU A 51 -2.90 4.57 -11.63
C LEU A 51 -3.50 3.32 -10.99
N ARG A 52 -4.82 3.08 -11.11
CA ARG A 52 -5.44 1.83 -10.65
C ARG A 52 -4.79 0.60 -11.28
N ARG A 53 -4.45 0.67 -12.57
CA ARG A 53 -3.78 -0.44 -13.26
C ARG A 53 -2.33 -0.64 -12.77
N VAL A 54 -1.59 0.43 -12.45
CA VAL A 54 -0.26 0.34 -11.82
C VAL A 54 -0.36 -0.42 -10.49
N ASP A 55 -1.36 -0.09 -9.68
CA ASP A 55 -1.58 -0.78 -8.40
C ASP A 55 -1.82 -2.28 -8.61
N VAL A 56 -2.71 -2.65 -9.54
CA VAL A 56 -3.01 -4.06 -9.83
C VAL A 56 -1.80 -4.81 -10.39
N LEU A 57 -1.03 -4.19 -11.29
CA LEU A 57 0.20 -4.79 -11.80
C LEU A 57 1.21 -5.03 -10.66
N SER A 58 1.35 -4.06 -9.75
CA SER A 58 2.20 -4.19 -8.56
C SER A 58 1.74 -5.31 -7.64
N TYR A 59 0.42 -5.46 -7.44
CA TYR A 59 -0.16 -6.56 -6.68
C TYR A 59 0.16 -7.94 -7.28
N LEU A 60 0.08 -8.05 -8.61
CA LEU A 60 0.39 -9.28 -9.33
C LEU A 60 1.90 -9.53 -9.47
N GLY A 61 2.76 -8.67 -8.89
CA GLY A 61 4.21 -8.78 -8.98
C GLY A 61 4.80 -8.41 -10.35
N ARG A 62 4.01 -7.79 -11.23
CA ARG A 62 4.44 -7.31 -12.56
C ARG A 62 5.06 -5.92 -12.45
N TYR A 63 6.16 -5.81 -11.71
CA TYR A 63 6.76 -4.53 -11.37
C TYR A 63 7.27 -3.76 -12.58
N ASP A 64 7.91 -4.43 -13.54
CA ASP A 64 8.42 -3.77 -14.76
C ASP A 64 7.28 -3.10 -15.56
N ASP A 65 6.14 -3.79 -15.69
CA ASP A 65 4.96 -3.26 -16.35
C ASP A 65 4.34 -2.10 -15.55
N ALA A 66 4.33 -2.21 -14.22
CA ALA A 66 3.82 -1.16 -13.33
C ALA A 66 4.67 0.11 -13.41
N ILE A 67 6.00 -0.03 -13.38
CA ILE A 67 6.97 1.06 -13.53
C ILE A 67 6.79 1.74 -14.88
N ALA A 68 6.84 0.96 -15.97
CA ALA A 68 6.70 1.52 -17.32
C ALA A 68 5.37 2.26 -17.50
N LEU A 69 4.27 1.73 -16.94
CA LEU A 69 2.97 2.40 -16.99
C LEU A 69 2.96 3.68 -16.17
N LEU A 70 3.51 3.68 -14.96
CA LEU A 70 3.55 4.84 -14.06
C LEU A 70 4.37 5.99 -14.70
N GLU A 71 5.54 5.67 -15.25
CA GLU A 71 6.41 6.63 -15.95
C GLU A 71 5.76 7.22 -17.21
N SER A 72 4.82 6.50 -17.83
CA SER A 72 4.05 7.00 -18.97
C SER A 72 2.99 8.06 -18.62
N ILE A 73 2.71 8.29 -17.32
CA ILE A 73 1.66 9.20 -16.88
C ILE A 73 2.21 10.64 -16.85
N PRO A 74 1.71 11.56 -17.68
CA PRO A 74 2.17 12.94 -17.67
C PRO A 74 1.72 13.66 -16.40
N THR A 75 2.68 14.05 -15.55
CA THR A 75 2.47 14.69 -14.24
C THR A 75 2.20 16.19 -14.30
N ALA A 76 2.42 16.81 -15.46
CA ALA A 76 2.12 18.22 -15.67
C ALA A 76 0.61 18.50 -15.49
N GLY A 77 0.30 19.52 -14.67
CA GLY A 77 -1.07 19.96 -14.40
C GLY A 77 -1.86 19.02 -13.49
N PHE A 78 -1.21 18.20 -12.67
CA PHE A 78 -1.88 17.49 -11.59
C PHE A 78 -2.52 18.47 -10.60
N ASN A 79 -3.74 18.18 -10.18
CA ASN A 79 -4.28 18.73 -8.94
C ASN A 79 -3.70 17.99 -7.72
N ASP A 80 -4.01 18.46 -6.52
CA ASP A 80 -3.44 17.87 -5.29
C ASP A 80 -3.84 16.40 -5.10
N ASP A 81 -5.09 16.03 -5.40
CA ASP A 81 -5.54 14.64 -5.29
C ASP A 81 -4.78 13.71 -6.24
N GLN A 82 -4.59 14.12 -7.50
CA GLN A 82 -3.84 13.38 -8.51
C GLN A 82 -2.37 13.28 -8.15
N LYS A 83 -1.80 14.37 -7.61
CA LYS A 83 -0.42 14.39 -7.14
C LYS A 83 -0.24 13.42 -5.97
N TYR A 84 -1.16 13.41 -5.02
CA TYR A 84 -1.16 12.46 -3.91
C TYR A 84 -1.27 11.01 -4.41
N GLU A 85 -2.24 10.71 -5.28
CA GLU A 85 -2.45 9.35 -5.80
C GLU A 85 -1.21 8.84 -6.55
N TYR A 86 -0.63 9.66 -7.40
CA TYR A 86 0.60 9.32 -8.12
C TYR A 86 1.78 9.09 -7.18
N GLN A 87 2.00 10.00 -6.23
CA GLN A 87 3.13 9.92 -5.30
C GLN A 87 3.02 8.69 -4.41
N ASN A 88 1.83 8.42 -3.87
CA ASN A 88 1.63 7.27 -3.03
C ASN A 88 1.77 5.95 -3.83
N ALA A 89 1.26 5.89 -5.06
CA ALA A 89 1.45 4.73 -5.94
C ALA A 89 2.93 4.50 -6.28
N ARG A 90 3.69 5.57 -6.52
CA ARG A 90 5.13 5.48 -6.77
C ARG A 90 5.89 4.94 -5.56
N LEU A 91 5.65 5.48 -4.37
CA LEU A 91 6.25 4.98 -3.13
C LEU A 91 5.93 3.49 -2.91
N ASP A 92 4.65 3.12 -3.08
CA ASP A 92 4.18 1.76 -2.90
C ASP A 92 4.85 0.77 -3.86
N MET A 93 4.94 1.16 -5.14
CA MET A 93 5.57 0.38 -6.20
C MET A 93 7.08 0.22 -5.96
N LEU A 94 7.80 1.30 -5.64
CA LEU A 94 9.24 1.25 -5.34
C LEU A 94 9.53 0.35 -4.14
N LEU A 95 8.73 0.49 -3.07
CA LEU A 95 8.84 -0.37 -1.90
C LEU A 95 8.58 -1.85 -2.25
N SER A 96 7.54 -2.13 -3.03
CA SER A 96 7.13 -3.50 -3.37
C SER A 96 8.07 -4.21 -4.33
N SER A 97 8.82 -3.45 -5.13
CA SER A 97 9.79 -3.92 -6.11
C SER A 97 11.23 -3.96 -5.58
N GLY A 98 11.46 -3.58 -4.32
CA GLY A 98 12.79 -3.62 -3.70
C GLY A 98 13.70 -2.43 -4.03
N HIS A 99 13.19 -1.40 -4.71
CA HIS A 99 13.94 -0.18 -5.06
C HIS A 99 14.03 0.78 -3.87
N TYR A 100 14.60 0.32 -2.76
CA TYR A 100 14.53 1.02 -1.47
C TYR A 100 15.25 2.37 -1.45
N SER A 101 16.41 2.47 -2.09
CA SER A 101 17.14 3.75 -2.17
C SER A 101 16.33 4.82 -2.90
N GLU A 102 15.61 4.44 -3.95
CA GLU A 102 14.72 5.32 -4.70
C GLU A 102 13.46 5.66 -3.91
N ALA A 103 12.91 4.70 -3.16
CA ALA A 103 11.76 4.93 -2.29
C ALA A 103 12.07 5.96 -1.18
N ILE A 104 13.26 5.87 -0.57
CA ILE A 104 13.75 6.82 0.43
C ILE A 104 13.88 8.22 -0.19
N ALA A 105 14.57 8.32 -1.33
CA ALA A 105 14.76 9.60 -2.01
C ALA A 105 13.43 10.23 -2.45
N GLU A 106 12.47 9.42 -2.92
CA GLU A 106 11.15 9.93 -3.30
C GLU A 106 10.37 10.41 -2.09
N LEU A 107 10.39 9.65 -0.98
CA LEU A 107 9.74 10.06 0.26
C LEU A 107 10.27 11.42 0.72
N ASP A 108 11.59 11.60 0.74
CA ASP A 108 12.21 12.88 1.11
C ASP A 108 11.77 14.03 0.21
N ASN A 109 11.71 13.79 -1.10
CA ASN A 109 11.33 14.78 -2.09
C ASN A 109 9.85 15.20 -1.97
N CYS A 110 8.94 14.26 -1.70
CA CYS A 110 7.50 14.53 -1.67
C CYS A 110 6.94 14.79 -0.26
N ARG A 111 7.70 14.51 0.81
CA ARG A 111 7.26 14.53 2.22
C ARG A 111 6.47 15.77 2.59
N LYS A 112 6.98 16.97 2.31
CA LYS A 112 6.30 18.22 2.70
C LYS A 112 4.87 18.29 2.17
N PHE A 113 4.66 17.89 0.92
CA PHE A 113 3.33 17.87 0.32
C PHE A 113 2.48 16.76 0.94
N MET A 114 3.05 15.55 1.06
CA MET A 114 2.34 14.38 1.58
C MET A 114 1.90 14.55 3.04
N ASP A 115 2.74 15.12 3.91
CA ASP A 115 2.43 15.38 5.32
C ASP A 115 1.27 16.38 5.48
N ILE A 116 1.26 17.46 4.69
CA ILE A 116 0.17 18.44 4.70
C ILE A 116 -1.14 17.79 4.21
N TYR A 117 -1.05 17.04 3.12
CA TYR A 117 -2.20 16.38 2.51
C TYR A 117 -2.77 15.30 3.46
N ALA A 118 -1.92 14.45 4.04
CA ALA A 118 -2.27 13.39 4.97
C ALA A 118 -2.99 13.91 6.22
N ASN A 119 -2.56 15.06 6.75
CA ASN A 119 -3.22 15.71 7.89
C ASN A 119 -4.64 16.19 7.57
N THR A 120 -4.87 16.61 6.32
CA THR A 120 -6.19 17.07 5.86
C THR A 120 -7.11 15.88 5.53
N TYR A 121 -6.55 14.84 4.91
CA TYR A 121 -7.28 13.66 4.44
C TYR A 121 -6.84 12.41 5.20
N ARG A 122 -7.21 12.31 6.48
CA ARG A 122 -6.69 11.30 7.43
C ARG A 122 -6.66 9.86 6.91
N LEU A 123 -7.71 9.39 6.23
CA LEU A 123 -7.76 8.05 5.65
C LEU A 123 -6.72 7.82 4.55
N ARG A 124 -6.52 8.83 3.69
CA ARG A 124 -5.44 8.83 2.69
C ARG A 124 -4.10 8.89 3.41
N GLY A 125 -3.99 9.75 4.42
CA GLY A 125 -2.82 9.85 5.29
C GLY A 125 -2.39 8.52 5.94
N ALA A 126 -3.31 7.62 6.27
CA ALA A 126 -2.99 6.31 6.82
C ALA A 126 -2.18 5.43 5.84
N ALA A 127 -2.56 5.41 4.55
CA ALA A 127 -1.83 4.63 3.54
C ALA A 127 -0.42 5.19 3.31
N TYR A 128 -0.31 6.51 3.18
CA TYR A 128 0.99 7.20 3.12
C TYR A 128 1.84 6.93 4.36
N GLY A 129 1.26 7.05 5.56
CA GLY A 129 1.96 6.83 6.83
C GLY A 129 2.49 5.41 6.96
N CYS A 130 1.74 4.39 6.50
CA CYS A 130 2.26 3.02 6.50
C CYS A 130 3.46 2.86 5.55
N ASN A 131 3.38 3.40 4.32
CA ASN A 131 4.49 3.38 3.37
C ASN A 131 5.71 4.12 3.92
N ALA A 132 5.52 5.33 4.44
CA ALA A 132 6.58 6.16 5.00
C ALA A 132 7.23 5.47 6.22
N ALA A 133 6.45 4.84 7.08
CA ALA A 133 6.96 4.09 8.22
C ALA A 133 7.92 2.98 7.78
N VAL A 134 7.52 2.14 6.81
CA VAL A 134 8.36 1.05 6.32
C VAL A 134 9.61 1.59 5.61
N ILE A 135 9.48 2.63 4.78
CA ILE A 135 10.62 3.25 4.08
C ILE A 135 11.63 3.82 5.07
N ARG A 136 11.19 4.48 6.15
CA ARG A 136 12.07 5.00 7.20
C ARG A 136 12.71 3.90 8.03
N ALA A 137 11.98 2.81 8.28
CA ALA A 137 12.54 1.63 8.94
C ALA A 137 13.69 1.03 8.12
N ILE A 138 13.52 0.92 6.81
CA ILE A 138 14.54 0.44 5.88
C ILE A 138 15.75 1.40 5.84
N ALA A 139 15.53 2.70 6.01
CA ALA A 139 16.59 3.70 6.14
C ALA A 139 17.32 3.63 7.51
N GLY A 140 16.88 2.77 8.45
CA GLY A 140 17.40 2.69 9.81
C GLY A 140 16.94 3.82 10.73
N ASP A 141 15.94 4.61 10.32
CA ASP A 141 15.40 5.72 11.11
C ASP A 141 14.17 5.25 11.91
N TYR A 142 14.45 4.70 13.11
CA TYR A 142 13.41 4.17 13.99
C TYR A 142 12.42 5.24 14.45
N GLU A 143 12.90 6.41 14.84
CA GLU A 143 12.06 7.47 15.41
C GLU A 143 11.08 8.02 14.38
N ASP A 144 11.55 8.31 13.16
CA ASP A 144 10.70 8.83 12.10
C ASP A 144 9.74 7.74 11.59
N SER A 145 10.20 6.49 11.52
CA SER A 145 9.37 5.35 11.19
C SER A 145 8.20 5.20 12.17
N GLU A 146 8.49 5.24 13.47
CA GLU A 146 7.48 5.11 14.52
C GLU A 146 6.50 6.30 14.55
N HIS A 147 6.98 7.51 14.23
CA HIS A 147 6.13 8.68 14.07
C HIS A 147 5.05 8.47 13.01
N PHE A 148 5.45 8.04 11.80
CA PHE A 148 4.51 7.76 10.72
C PHE A 148 3.55 6.63 11.05
N LEU A 149 4.04 5.56 11.68
CA LEU A 149 3.21 4.42 12.00
C LEU A 149 2.12 4.76 13.02
N LYS A 150 2.46 5.48 14.09
CA LYS A 150 1.49 5.96 15.08
C LYS A 150 0.43 6.87 14.48
N ALA A 151 0.81 7.74 13.54
CA ALA A 151 -0.14 8.59 12.83
C ALA A 151 -1.12 7.75 11.99
N ALA A 152 -0.64 6.71 11.31
CA ALA A 152 -1.48 5.78 10.56
C ALA A 152 -2.40 4.95 11.49
N GLU A 153 -1.87 4.41 12.61
CA GLU A 153 -2.65 3.70 13.64
C GLU A 153 -3.81 4.56 14.13
N HIS A 154 -3.53 5.80 14.53
CA HIS A 154 -4.54 6.72 15.02
C HIS A 154 -5.64 6.99 13.97
N ALA A 155 -5.26 7.23 12.72
CA ALA A 155 -6.20 7.46 11.64
C ALA A 155 -7.12 6.26 11.35
N ILE A 156 -6.61 5.03 11.49
CA ILE A 156 -7.42 3.81 11.31
C ILE A 156 -8.31 3.54 12.53
N LEU A 157 -7.80 3.71 13.75
CA LEU A 157 -8.58 3.45 14.97
C LEU A 157 -9.76 4.42 15.15
N GLU A 158 -9.67 5.64 14.63
CA GLU A 158 -10.81 6.57 14.56
C GLU A 158 -11.97 6.03 13.68
N GLN A 159 -11.69 5.05 12.81
CA GLN A 159 -12.61 4.53 11.80
C GLN A 159 -13.06 3.12 12.18
N LYS A 160 -14.14 3.06 12.98
CA LYS A 160 -14.66 1.83 13.60
C LYS A 160 -15.00 0.68 12.64
N THR A 161 -15.11 0.96 11.34
CA THR A 161 -15.45 -0.02 10.29
C THR A 161 -14.24 -0.60 9.59
N MET A 162 -13.03 -0.07 9.82
CA MET A 162 -11.81 -0.54 9.16
C MET A 162 -11.06 -1.56 10.03
N SER A 163 -10.52 -2.58 9.37
CA SER A 163 -9.60 -3.52 10.01
C SER A 163 -8.24 -2.84 10.27
N PRO A 164 -7.60 -3.07 11.44
CA PRO A 164 -6.26 -2.56 11.71
C PRO A 164 -5.16 -3.32 10.96
N VAL A 165 -5.50 -4.42 10.27
CA VAL A 165 -4.54 -5.35 9.65
C VAL A 165 -3.48 -4.65 8.80
N ILE A 166 -3.85 -3.63 8.04
CA ILE A 166 -2.88 -2.98 7.13
C ILE A 166 -1.74 -2.29 7.90
N VAL A 167 -2.05 -1.68 9.04
CA VAL A 167 -1.06 -1.05 9.90
C VAL A 167 -0.30 -2.11 10.69
N MET A 168 -0.95 -3.20 11.08
CA MET A 168 -0.27 -4.33 11.71
C MET A 168 0.77 -4.97 10.77
N ILE A 169 0.46 -5.12 9.47
CA ILE A 169 1.41 -5.56 8.44
C ILE A 169 2.56 -4.56 8.31
N ALA A 170 2.26 -3.26 8.26
CA ALA A 170 3.30 -2.23 8.22
C ALA A 170 4.20 -2.26 9.46
N LYS A 171 3.65 -2.53 10.66
CA LYS A 171 4.41 -2.76 11.89
C LYS A 171 5.32 -3.98 11.76
N THR A 172 4.82 -5.10 11.24
CA THR A 172 5.64 -6.29 10.98
C THR A 172 6.80 -5.98 10.02
N MET A 173 6.53 -5.30 8.91
CA MET A 173 7.55 -4.86 7.95
C MET A 173 8.59 -3.94 8.59
N GLN A 174 8.14 -2.95 9.38
CA GLN A 174 9.01 -2.05 10.13
C GLN A 174 9.96 -2.84 11.05
N LEU A 175 9.44 -3.79 11.82
CA LEU A 175 10.23 -4.59 12.75
C LEU A 175 11.29 -5.44 12.02
N TYR A 176 10.92 -6.08 10.91
CA TYR A 176 11.90 -6.82 10.08
C TYR A 176 12.98 -5.92 9.47
N ALA A 177 12.59 -4.75 8.96
CA ALA A 177 13.53 -3.78 8.39
C ALA A 177 14.58 -3.31 9.40
N LEU A 178 14.18 -3.15 10.67
CA LEU A 178 15.05 -2.71 11.77
C LEU A 178 15.85 -3.85 12.44
N GLY A 179 15.60 -5.10 12.06
CA GLY A 179 16.26 -6.29 12.63
C GLY A 179 15.65 -6.81 13.94
N PHE A 180 14.44 -6.37 14.30
CA PHE A 180 13.71 -6.87 15.48
C PHE A 180 12.96 -8.17 15.17
N ASP A 181 13.67 -9.20 14.69
CA ASP A 181 13.06 -10.40 14.10
C ASP A 181 12.10 -11.13 15.06
N THR A 182 12.47 -11.28 16.34
CA THR A 182 11.60 -11.94 17.34
C THR A 182 10.28 -11.17 17.51
N GLN A 183 10.35 -9.85 17.67
CA GLN A 183 9.16 -9.00 17.79
C GLN A 183 8.36 -8.98 16.48
N ALA A 184 9.04 -9.03 15.33
CA ALA A 184 8.40 -9.09 14.02
C ALA A 184 7.57 -10.38 13.87
N GLU A 185 8.10 -11.52 14.30
CA GLU A 185 7.37 -12.80 14.28
C GLU A 185 6.20 -12.83 15.26
N GLU A 186 6.36 -12.31 16.48
CA GLU A 186 5.25 -12.15 17.42
C GLU A 186 4.14 -11.25 16.85
N GLN A 187 4.52 -10.13 16.25
CA GLN A 187 3.59 -9.21 15.59
C GLN A 187 2.94 -9.87 14.37
N ALA A 188 3.68 -10.65 13.59
CA ALA A 188 3.15 -11.40 12.46
C ALA A 188 2.11 -12.42 12.92
N ALA A 189 2.36 -13.16 14.00
CA ALA A 189 1.39 -14.10 14.57
C ALA A 189 0.07 -13.41 14.98
N LYS A 190 0.15 -12.26 15.66
CA LYS A 190 -1.04 -11.44 15.99
C LYS A 190 -1.77 -10.97 14.73
N THR A 191 -1.00 -10.56 13.72
CA THR A 191 -1.55 -10.09 12.43
C THR A 191 -2.26 -11.21 11.68
N ARG A 192 -1.71 -12.45 11.66
CA ARG A 192 -2.37 -13.63 11.09
C ARG A 192 -3.71 -13.89 11.75
N GLN A 193 -3.74 -13.88 13.09
CA GLN A 193 -4.97 -14.07 13.85
C GLN A 193 -6.02 -13.00 13.54
N GLU A 194 -5.62 -11.72 13.49
CA GLU A 194 -6.53 -10.64 13.10
C GLU A 194 -7.04 -10.85 11.67
N ILE A 195 -6.19 -11.18 10.69
CA ILE A 195 -6.62 -11.46 9.31
C ILE A 195 -7.71 -12.54 9.26
N GLU A 196 -7.54 -13.63 10.01
CA GLU A 196 -8.48 -14.75 10.04
C GLU A 196 -9.81 -14.39 10.69
N THR A 197 -9.79 -13.57 11.74
CA THR A 197 -10.94 -13.29 12.60
C THR A 197 -11.64 -11.96 12.31
N SER A 198 -10.99 -11.05 11.57
CA SER A 198 -11.51 -9.69 11.36
C SER A 198 -12.80 -9.72 10.54
N PRO A 199 -13.94 -9.23 11.08
CA PRO A 199 -15.19 -9.18 10.34
C PRO A 199 -15.18 -8.19 9.18
N ALA A 200 -14.23 -7.23 9.19
CA ALA A 200 -14.03 -6.29 8.09
C ALA A 200 -13.40 -6.95 6.85
N LEU A 201 -12.77 -8.13 6.99
CA LEU A 201 -12.24 -8.94 5.89
C LEU A 201 -13.22 -10.07 5.56
N ALA A 202 -14.40 -9.70 5.05
CA ALA A 202 -15.51 -10.62 4.85
C ALA A 202 -15.34 -11.60 3.68
N LYS A 203 -14.39 -11.38 2.78
CA LYS A 203 -14.16 -12.21 1.58
C LYS A 203 -12.83 -12.94 1.66
N ASP A 204 -12.81 -14.19 1.20
CA ASP A 204 -11.61 -15.03 1.24
C ASP A 204 -10.42 -14.40 0.49
N PHE A 205 -10.66 -13.81 -0.68
CA PHE A 205 -9.58 -13.15 -1.43
C PHE A 205 -8.96 -11.97 -0.66
N GLN A 206 -9.73 -11.27 0.19
CA GLN A 206 -9.18 -10.20 1.03
C GLN A 206 -8.22 -10.78 2.06
N LYS A 207 -8.62 -11.86 2.74
CA LYS A 207 -7.77 -12.56 3.71
C LYS A 207 -6.52 -13.14 3.06
N THR A 208 -6.68 -13.82 1.92
CA THR A 208 -5.56 -14.34 1.12
C THR A 208 -4.59 -13.22 0.75
N HIS A 209 -5.09 -12.08 0.29
CA HIS A 209 -4.26 -10.93 -0.03
C HIS A 209 -3.49 -10.41 1.19
N MET A 210 -4.17 -10.16 2.32
CA MET A 210 -3.50 -9.70 3.54
C MET A 210 -2.44 -10.70 4.01
N MET A 211 -2.72 -12.00 3.88
CA MET A 211 -1.81 -13.06 4.27
C MET A 211 -0.58 -13.08 3.37
N GLN A 212 -0.75 -12.99 2.04
CA GLN A 212 0.37 -12.88 1.10
C GLN A 212 1.24 -11.66 1.39
N LEU A 213 0.61 -10.52 1.72
CA LEU A 213 1.30 -9.31 2.14
C LEU A 213 2.15 -9.52 3.39
N LEU A 214 1.57 -10.16 4.39
CA LEU A 214 2.23 -10.46 5.65
C LEU A 214 3.39 -11.45 5.46
N GLU A 215 3.22 -12.48 4.63
CA GLU A 215 4.29 -13.45 4.35
C GLU A 215 5.47 -12.83 3.59
N ARG A 216 5.21 -11.79 2.80
CA ARG A 216 6.25 -10.96 2.14
C ARG A 216 6.86 -9.91 3.06
N ALA A 217 6.33 -9.71 4.28
CA ALA A 217 6.81 -8.66 5.16
C ALA A 217 8.28 -8.86 5.58
N LYS A 218 8.76 -10.10 5.64
CA LYS A 218 10.17 -10.42 5.93
C LYS A 218 11.13 -10.03 4.80
N ASP A 219 10.63 -9.93 3.57
CA ASP A 219 11.45 -9.67 2.39
C ASP A 219 11.95 -8.21 2.35
N VAL A 220 11.40 -7.35 3.21
CA VAL A 220 11.83 -5.94 3.33
C VAL A 220 13.14 -5.78 4.09
N ALA A 221 13.65 -6.83 4.75
CA ALA A 221 14.90 -6.79 5.48
C ALA A 221 16.08 -6.59 4.52
N PRO A 222 16.83 -5.47 4.59
CA PRO A 222 17.98 -5.28 3.70
C PRO A 222 19.09 -6.28 4.01
N GLU A 223 19.72 -6.85 2.98
CA GLU A 223 20.80 -7.85 3.09
C GLU A 223 21.99 -7.38 3.94
N ASN A 224 22.16 -6.07 4.11
CA ASN A 224 23.25 -5.42 4.87
C ASN A 224 22.75 -4.61 6.07
N ARG A 225 21.64 -5.00 6.71
CA ARG A 225 21.06 -4.24 7.85
C ARG A 225 22.03 -4.19 9.05
N GLN A 226 22.22 -3.00 9.61
CA GLN A 226 22.82 -2.85 10.94
C GLN A 226 21.73 -3.02 11.99
N GLU A 227 21.93 -3.89 12.98
CA GLU A 227 20.98 -4.04 14.08
C GLU A 227 20.86 -2.73 14.87
N VAL A 228 19.65 -2.17 14.92
CA VAL A 228 19.36 -0.98 15.72
C VAL A 228 19.19 -1.42 17.17
N GLN A 229 20.00 -0.90 18.10
CA GLN A 229 19.81 -1.15 19.53
C GLN A 229 18.62 -0.33 20.05
N ALA A 230 17.71 -1.00 20.75
CA ALA A 230 16.52 -0.43 21.37
C ALA A 230 16.84 0.45 22.58
#